data_AF-A0A7Z2ZJL0-F1
#
_entry.id   AF-A0A7Z2ZJL0-F1
#
_cell.length_a   1.000
_cell.length_b   1.000
_cell.length_c   1.000
_cell.angle_alpha   90.00
_cell.angle_beta   90.00
_cell.angle_gamma   90.00
#
_symmetry.space_group_name_H-M   'P 1'
#
loop_
_entity.id
_entity.type
_entity.pdbx_description
1 polymer ?
#
loop_
_entity_poly.entity_id
_entity_poly.type
_entity_poly.pdbx_seq_one_letter_code
_entity_poly.pdbx_strand_id
1 'polypeptide(L)'
;MQAEANVGGPDYTHILLRNDPSKAAVLEEFLHGTQSRLGIVDRLGPQGFGSAETHVKDFMIRHQSMLGLSSEDVQILRQLRDAGL
;
A
#
# COMPACT_ATOMS: atom_id res chain seq x y z
N MET A 1 5.79 -8.32 -12.90
CA MET A 1 5.05 -7.04 -12.85
C MET A 1 6.03 -5.94 -12.53
N GLN A 2 5.92 -4.78 -13.18
CA GLN A 2 6.64 -3.58 -12.75
C GLN A 2 5.64 -2.71 -11.95
N ALA A 3 6.10 -2.02 -10.90
CA ALA A 3 5.23 -1.20 -10.05
C ALA A 3 4.61 -0.02 -10.82
N GLU A 4 3.32 0.24 -10.59
CA GLU A 4 2.55 1.34 -11.20
C GLU A 4 2.75 2.68 -10.49
N ALA A 5 3.05 2.62 -9.20
CA ALA A 5 3.33 3.75 -8.35
C ALA A 5 4.55 3.44 -7.45
N ASN A 6 5.24 4.47 -6.98
CA ASN A 6 6.32 4.32 -6.01
C ASN A 6 6.43 5.56 -5.11
N VAL A 7 6.42 5.34 -3.80
CA VAL A 7 6.66 6.37 -2.79
C VAL A 7 8.16 6.59 -2.55
N GLY A 8 8.54 7.85 -2.39
CA GLY A 8 9.93 8.22 -2.10
C GLY A 8 10.12 9.72 -1.96
N GLY A 9 11.30 10.18 -2.38
CA GLY A 9 11.73 11.57 -2.19
C GLY A 9 12.01 11.91 -0.72
N PRO A 10 12.32 13.18 -0.41
CA PRO A 10 12.51 13.64 0.96
C PRO A 10 11.28 13.32 1.82
N ASP A 11 11.51 12.72 2.99
CA ASP A 11 10.50 12.37 3.98
C ASP A 11 9.35 11.47 3.48
N TYR A 12 9.57 10.71 2.39
CA TYR A 12 8.55 9.85 1.76
C TYR A 12 7.25 10.59 1.39
N THR A 13 7.38 11.86 0.97
CA THR A 13 6.24 12.74 0.65
C THR A 13 5.91 12.81 -0.84
N HIS A 14 6.71 12.14 -1.70
CA HIS A 14 6.51 12.15 -3.15
C HIS A 14 6.03 10.78 -3.61
N ILE A 15 5.10 10.76 -4.57
CA ILE A 15 4.65 9.54 -5.24
C ILE A 15 4.90 9.72 -6.73
N LEU A 16 5.70 8.82 -7.30
CA LEU A 16 5.88 8.71 -8.75
C LEU A 16 4.83 7.77 -9.31
N LEU A 17 4.18 8.19 -10.39
CA LEU A 17 3.10 7.46 -11.04
C LEU A 17 3.45 7.17 -12.49
N ARG A 18 3.10 5.97 -12.97
CA ARG A 18 2.99 5.70 -14.39
C ARG A 18 1.74 6.38 -14.97
N ASN A 19 1.63 6.38 -16.29
CA ASN A 19 0.37 6.74 -16.95
C ASN A 19 -0.69 5.69 -16.57
N ASP A 20 -1.90 6.17 -16.29
CA ASP A 20 -3.08 5.38 -15.93
C ASP A 20 -2.86 4.39 -14.77
N PRO A 21 -2.36 4.84 -13.60
CA PRO A 21 -2.15 3.94 -12.47
C PRO A 21 -3.51 3.51 -11.89
N SER A 22 -3.56 2.30 -11.32
CA SER A 22 -4.72 1.90 -10.53
C SER A 22 -4.86 2.77 -9.27
N LYS A 23 -6.10 3.03 -8.85
CA LYS A 23 -6.37 3.76 -7.60
C LYS A 23 -5.75 3.04 -6.40
N ALA A 24 -5.82 1.70 -6.39
CA ALA A 24 -5.25 0.87 -5.36
C ALA A 24 -3.73 1.12 -5.22
N ALA A 25 -2.98 1.12 -6.32
CA ALA A 25 -1.54 1.39 -6.30
C ALA A 25 -1.21 2.79 -5.75
N VAL A 26 -1.96 3.82 -6.16
CA VAL A 26 -1.73 5.19 -5.64
C VAL A 26 -1.96 5.27 -4.13
N LEU A 27 -3.03 4.64 -3.64
CA LEU A 27 -3.39 4.63 -2.22
C LEU A 27 -2.40 3.82 -1.38
N GLU A 28 -1.92 2.69 -1.91
CA GLU A 28 -0.91 1.86 -1.26
C GLU A 28 0.38 2.64 -1.01
N GLU A 29 0.91 3.31 -2.04
CA GLU A 29 2.12 4.13 -1.92
C GLU A 29 1.93 5.33 -0.99
N PHE A 30 0.75 5.97 -0.99
CA PHE A 30 0.42 7.01 -0.02
C PHE A 30 0.44 6.49 1.43
N LEU A 31 -0.10 5.29 1.65
CA LEU A 31 -0.12 4.66 2.96
C LEU A 31 1.27 4.20 3.40
N HIS A 32 2.11 3.72 2.48
CA HIS A 32 3.52 3.40 2.74
C HIS A 32 4.30 4.64 3.23
N GLY A 33 4.13 5.78 2.56
CA GLY A 33 4.73 7.05 3.02
C GLY A 33 4.21 7.48 4.39
N THR A 34 2.92 7.29 4.64
CA THR A 34 2.30 7.57 5.95
C THR A 34 2.88 6.66 7.04
N GLN A 35 3.02 5.37 6.78
CA GLN A 35 3.62 4.42 7.73
C GLN A 35 5.07 4.74 8.05
N SER A 36 5.86 5.13 7.05
CA SER A 36 7.25 5.56 7.24
C SER A 36 7.31 6.75 8.21
N ARG A 37 6.52 7.79 7.96
CA ARG A 37 6.48 9.00 8.81
C ARG A 37 5.98 8.75 10.23
N LEU A 38 5.15 7.71 10.42
CA LEU A 38 4.65 7.30 11.72
C LEU A 38 5.56 6.27 12.44
N GLY A 39 6.70 5.88 11.85
CA GLY A 39 7.60 4.86 12.42
C GLY A 39 7.01 3.44 12.43
N ILE A 40 5.96 3.19 11.64
CA ILE A 40 5.32 1.85 11.55
C ILE A 40 6.25 0.87 10.83
N VAL A 41 6.97 1.33 9.80
CA VAL A 41 7.94 0.50 9.07
C VAL A 41 9.08 0.05 10.00
N ASP A 42 9.60 0.94 10.85
CA ASP A 42 10.64 0.61 11.82
C ASP A 42 10.16 -0.41 12.86
N ARG A 43 8.88 -0.34 13.25
CA ARG A 43 8.28 -1.22 14.25
C ARG A 43 7.94 -2.61 13.72
N LEU A 44 7.42 -2.71 12.49
CA LEU A 44 6.90 -3.96 11.92
C LEU A 44 7.86 -4.64 10.94
N GLY A 45 8.88 -3.92 10.47
CA GLY A 45 9.69 -4.33 9.33
C GLY A 45 8.96 -4.13 8.00
N PRO A 46 9.69 -4.11 6.87
CA PRO A 46 9.14 -3.71 5.59
C PRO A 46 8.37 -4.80 4.84
N GLN A 47 8.69 -6.10 5.00
CA GLN A 47 8.15 -7.17 4.15
C GLN A 47 7.81 -8.45 4.92
N GLY A 48 6.91 -9.27 4.36
CA GLY A 48 6.46 -10.54 4.91
C GLY A 48 5.22 -10.46 5.80
N PHE A 49 4.79 -11.58 6.36
CA PHE A 49 3.60 -11.62 7.21
C PHE A 49 3.78 -10.81 8.51
N GLY A 50 2.83 -9.93 8.79
CA GLY A 50 2.88 -9.04 9.96
C GLY A 50 3.73 -7.79 9.76
N SER A 51 4.29 -7.60 8.57
CA SER A 51 5.09 -6.42 8.21
C SER A 51 4.21 -5.21 7.87
N ALA A 52 4.88 -4.08 7.68
CA ALA A 52 4.28 -2.85 7.14
C ALA A 52 3.50 -3.11 5.84
N GLU A 53 4.01 -3.97 4.96
CA GLU A 53 3.37 -4.34 3.69
C GLU A 53 1.98 -4.96 3.89
N THR A 54 1.91 -6.04 4.67
CA THR A 54 0.63 -6.70 4.96
C THR A 54 -0.30 -5.81 5.78
N HIS A 55 0.25 -4.92 6.60
CA HIS A 55 -0.52 -3.95 7.36
C HIS A 55 -1.19 -2.89 6.48
N VAL A 56 -0.53 -2.37 5.43
CA VAL A 56 -1.16 -1.44 4.46
C VAL A 56 -2.37 -2.11 3.80
N LYS A 57 -2.20 -3.35 3.33
CA LYS A 57 -3.27 -4.08 2.66
C LYS A 57 -4.44 -4.36 3.60
N ASP A 58 -4.16 -4.77 4.84
CA ASP A 58 -5.21 -4.94 5.85
C ASP A 58 -5.96 -3.63 6.13
N PHE A 59 -5.26 -2.50 6.16
CA PHE A 59 -5.89 -1.19 6.29
C PHE A 59 -6.80 -0.89 5.10
N MET A 60 -6.32 -1.11 3.87
CA MET A 60 -7.07 -0.84 2.64
C MET A 60 -8.32 -1.72 2.53
N ILE A 61 -8.19 -3.02 2.81
CA ILE A 61 -9.31 -3.98 2.80
C ILE A 61 -10.37 -3.59 3.84
N ARG A 62 -9.94 -3.25 5.08
CA ARG A 62 -10.85 -2.90 6.17
C ARG A 62 -11.63 -1.62 5.88
N HIS A 63 -11.00 -0.65 5.20
CA HIS A 63 -11.60 0.65 4.92
C HIS A 63 -11.96 0.83 3.43
N GLN A 64 -12.23 -0.27 2.71
CA GLN A 64 -12.51 -0.25 1.26
C GLN A 64 -13.55 0.79 0.83
N SER A 65 -14.64 0.97 1.61
CA SER A 65 -15.71 1.92 1.28
C SER A 65 -15.24 3.37 1.43
N MET A 66 -14.44 3.67 2.47
CA MET A 66 -13.87 4.99 2.69
C MET A 66 -12.87 5.36 1.58
N LEU A 67 -12.11 4.37 1.11
CA LEU A 67 -11.10 4.54 0.06
C LEU A 67 -11.68 4.47 -1.36
N GLY A 68 -12.97 4.14 -1.50
CA GLY A 68 -13.63 3.95 -2.78
C GLY A 68 -12.97 2.86 -3.64
N LEU A 69 -12.56 1.77 -3.00
CA LEU A 69 -12.03 0.56 -3.64
C LEU A 69 -13.19 -0.33 -4.07
N SER A 70 -13.08 -0.92 -5.27
CA SER A 70 -14.05 -1.88 -5.79
C SER A 70 -13.86 -3.26 -5.15
N SER A 71 -14.84 -4.14 -5.33
CA SER A 71 -14.72 -5.54 -4.91
C SER A 71 -13.55 -6.24 -5.60
N GLU A 72 -13.24 -5.88 -6.85
CA GLU A 72 -12.11 -6.44 -7.61
C GLU A 72 -10.76 -6.02 -7.00
N ASP A 73 -10.59 -4.73 -6.71
CA ASP A 73 -9.40 -4.21 -6.01
C ASP A 73 -9.16 -4.98 -4.70
N VAL A 74 -10.23 -5.21 -3.94
CA VAL A 74 -10.16 -5.90 -2.64
C VAL A 74 -9.84 -7.39 -2.78
N GLN A 75 -10.28 -8.06 -3.84
CA GLN A 75 -9.87 -9.44 -4.11
C GLN A 75 -8.36 -9.52 -4.41
N ILE A 76 -7.84 -8.59 -5.22
CA ILE A 76 -6.40 -8.52 -5.52
C ILE A 76 -5.60 -8.25 -4.23
N LEU A 77 -6.01 -7.27 -3.42
CA LEU A 77 -5.34 -6.95 -2.16
C LEU A 77 -5.33 -8.13 -1.18
N ARG A 78 -6.40 -8.93 -1.13
CA ARG A 78 -6.45 -10.15 -0.31
C ARG A 78 -5.43 -11.18 -0.78
N GLN A 79 -5.36 -11.43 -2.09
CA GLN A 79 -4.40 -12.37 -2.66
C GLN A 79 -2.96 -11.98 -2.36
N LEU A 80 -2.62 -10.70 -2.52
CA LEU A 80 -1.26 -10.20 -2.24
C LEU A 80 -0.92 -10.32 -0.76
N ARG A 81 -1.81 -9.85 0.12
CA ARG A 81 -1.61 -9.95 1.57
C ARG A 81 -1.45 -11.40 2.03
N ASP A 82 -2.25 -12.32 1.50
CA ASP A 82 -2.21 -13.73 1.86
C ASP A 82 -0.94 -14.42 1.31
N ALA A 83 -0.26 -13.81 0.33
CA ALA A 83 1.07 -14.19 -0.13
C ALA A 83 2.21 -13.51 0.66
N GLY A 84 1.89 -12.66 1.65
CA GLY A 84 2.87 -11.86 2.40
C GLY A 84 3.49 -10.72 1.60
N LEU A 85 2.84 -10.34 0.49
CA LEU A 85 3.21 -9.28 -0.44
C LEU A 85 2.33 -8.06 -0.27
#